data_AF-A0A1B9A0P6-F1
#
_entry.id   AF-A0A1B9A0P6-F1
#
_cell.length_a   1.000
_cell.length_b   1.000
_cell.length_c   1.000
_cell.angle_alpha   90.00
_cell.angle_beta   90.00
_cell.angle_gamma   90.00
#
_symmetry.space_group_name_H-M   'P 1'
#
loop_
_entity.id
_entity.type
_entity.pdbx_description
1 polymer ?
#
loop_
_entity_poly.entity_id
_entity_poly.type
_entity_poly.pdbx_seq_one_letter_code
_entity_poly.pdbx_strand_id
1 'polypeptide(L)'
;MGNRNIGLLGITYLKIKNNFMKKIILFSVISLTFIMLLNSCSDFNKKGKPLFKDLLELYDLSLTKCKTIQLVWSSAIFEKKYALATTKNFDDYYVPDFNFAMFRMEKDTTISSINTNIDSLTSKVSKNVKTISDKKNPSYDKLLSLYTNVIELSKNARTPNGSLQSFTKDINQKESQINMLITEIKARNPEFEDSKE
;
A
#
# COMPACT_ATOMS: atom_id res chain seq x y z
N MET A 1 54.41 48.88 42.47
CA MET A 1 54.38 48.29 41.12
C MET A 1 53.18 47.36 41.03
N GLY A 2 52.08 47.79 40.41
CA GLY A 2 50.88 46.97 40.38
C GLY A 2 49.92 47.46 39.33
N ASN A 3 50.05 46.94 38.10
CA ASN A 3 48.91 46.79 37.21
C ASN A 3 49.34 46.01 35.97
N ARG A 4 48.69 44.86 35.73
CA ARG A 4 48.51 44.15 34.44
C ARG A 4 48.09 42.71 34.75
N ASN A 5 46.79 42.46 34.91
CA ASN A 5 46.22 41.11 34.74
C ASN A 5 44.70 41.06 34.52
N ILE A 6 44.01 42.22 34.53
CA ILE A 6 42.54 42.26 34.45
C ILE A 6 42.03 41.98 33.01
N GLY A 7 42.86 42.18 31.97
CA GLY A 7 42.46 41.99 30.57
C GLY A 7 42.35 40.53 30.09
N LEU A 8 43.16 39.60 30.63
CA LEU A 8 43.17 38.19 30.17
C LEU A 8 41.98 37.36 30.72
N LEU A 9 41.49 37.71 31.91
CA LEU A 9 40.35 37.05 32.55
C LEU A 9 39.02 37.42 31.86
N GLY A 10 38.87 38.65 31.39
CA GLY A 10 37.66 39.09 30.67
C GLY A 10 37.48 38.39 29.31
N ILE A 11 38.57 38.20 28.57
CA ILE A 11 38.54 37.57 27.23
C ILE A 11 38.25 36.06 27.35
N THR A 12 38.83 35.38 28.35
CA THR A 12 38.56 33.97 28.61
C THR A 12 37.13 33.74 29.10
N TYR A 13 36.60 34.60 29.98
CA TYR A 13 35.21 34.53 30.43
C TYR A 13 34.20 34.74 29.29
N LEU A 14 34.43 35.74 28.42
CA LEU A 14 33.61 35.97 27.22
C LEU A 14 33.66 34.77 26.26
N LYS A 15 34.83 34.16 26.06
CA LYS A 15 35.01 33.00 25.17
C LYS A 15 34.31 31.74 25.72
N ILE A 16 34.37 31.51 27.04
CA ILE A 16 33.67 30.40 27.73
C ILE A 16 32.16 30.59 27.67
N LYS A 17 31.64 31.79 27.96
CA LYS A 17 30.21 32.12 27.88
C LYS A 17 29.67 31.95 26.45
N ASN A 18 30.45 32.34 25.44
CA ASN A 18 30.07 32.18 24.03
C ASN A 18 30.04 30.70 23.59
N ASN A 19 31.01 29.88 24.04
CA ASN A 19 30.97 28.43 23.79
C ASN A 19 29.82 27.72 24.51
N PHE A 20 29.47 28.15 25.72
CA PHE A 20 28.33 27.62 26.46
C PHE A 20 27.00 27.97 25.79
N MET A 21 26.82 29.23 25.37
CA MET A 21 25.64 29.67 24.60
C MET A 21 25.51 28.93 23.27
N LYS A 22 26.62 28.70 22.53
CA LYS A 22 26.60 27.89 21.31
C LYS A 22 26.15 26.45 21.54
N LYS A 23 26.59 25.82 22.65
CA LYS A 23 26.15 24.47 23.03
C LYS A 23 24.66 24.43 23.39
N ILE A 24 24.15 25.43 24.09
CA ILE A 24 22.71 25.54 24.41
C ILE A 24 21.87 25.69 23.14
N ILE A 25 22.28 26.58 22.22
CA ILE A 25 21.58 26.78 20.94
C ILE A 25 21.61 25.49 20.11
N LEU A 26 22.76 24.83 20.03
CA LEU A 26 22.88 23.56 19.30
C LEU A 26 21.98 22.47 19.89
N PHE A 27 21.92 22.35 21.23
CA PHE A 27 21.05 21.39 21.91
C PHE A 27 19.56 21.70 21.70
N SER A 28 19.20 22.99 21.72
CA SER A 28 17.85 23.46 21.41
C SER A 28 17.43 23.13 19.98
N VAL A 29 18.31 23.36 19.00
CA VAL A 29 18.03 23.05 17.58
C VAL A 29 17.89 21.55 17.38
N ILE A 30 18.79 20.74 17.95
CA ILE A 30 18.70 19.28 17.89
C ILE A 30 17.39 18.79 18.52
N SER A 31 17.04 19.29 19.71
CA SER A 31 15.78 18.94 20.38
C SER A 31 14.55 19.29 19.54
N LEU A 32 14.50 20.49 18.95
CA LEU A 32 13.39 20.89 18.06
C LEU A 32 13.27 19.97 16.84
N THR A 33 14.40 19.68 16.19
CA THR A 33 14.40 18.79 15.01
C THR A 33 13.97 17.37 15.38
N PHE A 34 14.37 16.88 16.56
CA PHE A 34 13.97 15.58 17.07
C PHE A 34 12.46 15.52 17.37
N ILE A 35 11.89 16.56 17.98
CA ILE A 35 10.45 16.66 18.23
C ILE A 35 9.66 16.70 16.90
N MET A 36 10.14 17.45 15.91
CA MET A 36 9.51 17.47 14.57
C MET A 36 9.54 16.10 13.89
N LEU A 37 10.66 15.38 13.99
CA LEU A 37 10.80 14.01 13.47
C LEU A 37 9.83 13.03 14.16
N LEU A 38 9.73 13.09 15.49
CA LEU A 38 8.80 12.25 16.26
C LEU A 38 7.34 12.50 15.88
N ASN A 39 6.94 13.77 15.73
CA ASN A 39 5.58 14.13 15.34
C ASN A 39 5.25 13.67 13.91
N SER A 40 6.20 13.79 12.97
CA SER A 40 6.04 13.31 11.60
C SER A 40 5.85 11.78 11.55
N CYS A 41 6.66 11.03 12.32
CA CYS A 41 6.55 9.58 12.43
C CYS A 41 5.21 9.14 13.04
N SER A 42 4.75 9.83 14.09
CA SER A 42 3.44 9.56 14.71
C SER A 42 2.26 9.77 13.76
N ASP A 43 2.28 10.85 12.96
CA ASP A 43 1.23 11.12 11.97
C ASP A 43 1.26 10.12 10.80
N PHE A 44 2.46 9.70 10.36
CA PHE A 44 2.62 8.63 9.38
C PHE A 44 1.98 7.32 9.86
N ASN A 45 2.27 6.89 11.09
CA ASN A 45 1.73 5.62 11.59
C ASN A 45 0.21 5.65 11.78
N LYS A 46 -0.34 6.77 12.27
CA LYS A 46 -1.79 6.93 12.49
C LYS A 46 -2.61 6.82 11.21
N LYS A 47 -2.08 7.28 10.07
CA LYS A 47 -2.81 7.25 8.78
C LYS A 47 -2.33 6.15 7.84
N GLY A 48 -1.04 5.88 7.85
CA GLY A 48 -0.38 4.89 7.00
C GLY A 48 -0.77 3.46 7.35
N LYS A 49 -0.82 3.09 8.64
CA LYS A 49 -1.16 1.72 9.04
C LYS A 49 -2.57 1.30 8.63
N PRO A 50 -3.63 2.11 8.89
CA PRO A 50 -4.98 1.78 8.41
C PRO A 50 -5.08 1.72 6.88
N LEU A 51 -4.44 2.66 6.18
CA LEU A 51 -4.41 2.65 4.71
C LEU A 51 -3.72 1.40 4.17
N PHE A 52 -2.59 1.00 4.76
CA PHE A 52 -1.88 -0.20 4.36
C PHE A 52 -2.74 -1.44 4.52
N LYS A 53 -3.44 -1.57 5.66
CA LYS A 53 -4.39 -2.67 5.90
C LYS A 53 -5.50 -2.72 4.84
N ASP A 54 -6.13 -1.58 4.56
CA ASP A 54 -7.18 -1.49 3.54
C ASP A 54 -6.65 -1.84 2.13
N LEU A 55 -5.39 -1.49 1.83
CA LEU A 55 -4.73 -1.83 0.57
C LEU A 55 -4.42 -3.33 0.46
N LEU A 56 -4.04 -4.00 1.56
CA LEU A 56 -3.84 -5.44 1.59
C LEU A 56 -5.16 -6.19 1.34
N GLU A 57 -6.24 -5.77 2.00
CA GLU A 57 -7.56 -6.36 1.80
C GLU A 57 -8.06 -6.19 0.37
N LEU A 58 -7.91 -4.97 -0.20
CA LEU A 58 -8.26 -4.71 -1.60
C LEU A 58 -7.41 -5.54 -2.56
N TYR A 59 -6.11 -5.68 -2.27
CA TYR A 59 -5.20 -6.50 -3.05
C TYR A 59 -5.65 -7.97 -3.07
N ASP A 60 -5.91 -8.57 -1.90
CA ASP A 60 -6.29 -9.98 -1.79
C ASP A 60 -7.59 -10.28 -2.52
N LEU A 61 -8.61 -9.41 -2.37
CA LEU A 61 -9.87 -9.53 -3.10
C LEU A 61 -9.68 -9.40 -4.61
N SER A 62 -8.92 -8.39 -5.05
CA SER A 62 -8.67 -8.14 -6.48
C SER A 62 -7.88 -9.29 -7.11
N LEU A 63 -6.85 -9.79 -6.42
CA LEU A 63 -6.05 -10.91 -6.89
C LEU A 63 -6.87 -12.20 -6.96
N THR A 64 -7.68 -12.48 -5.94
CA THR A 64 -8.59 -13.63 -5.92
C THR A 64 -9.51 -13.58 -7.13
N LYS A 65 -10.14 -12.43 -7.39
CA LYS A 65 -11.03 -12.25 -8.53
C LYS A 65 -10.30 -12.41 -9.87
N CYS A 66 -9.11 -11.82 -10.02
CA CYS A 66 -8.26 -11.98 -11.21
C CYS A 66 -7.89 -13.45 -11.47
N LYS A 67 -7.48 -14.20 -10.45
CA LYS A 67 -7.15 -15.63 -10.57
C LYS A 67 -8.39 -16.46 -10.92
N THR A 68 -9.56 -16.12 -10.37
CA THR A 68 -10.82 -16.77 -10.76
C THR A 68 -11.20 -16.47 -12.22
N ILE A 69 -11.03 -15.23 -12.67
CA ILE A 69 -11.23 -14.85 -14.08
C ILE A 69 -10.32 -15.69 -14.98
N GLN A 70 -9.02 -15.76 -14.66
CA GLN A 70 -8.04 -16.54 -15.41
C GLN A 70 -8.45 -18.03 -15.48
N LEU A 71 -8.87 -18.60 -14.36
CA LEU A 71 -9.32 -19.99 -14.29
C LEU A 71 -10.57 -20.23 -15.16
N VAL A 72 -11.62 -19.43 -14.98
CA VAL A 72 -12.87 -19.55 -15.75
C VAL A 72 -12.60 -19.37 -17.24
N TRP A 73 -11.81 -18.37 -17.61
CA TRP A 73 -11.52 -18.04 -19.00
C TRP A 73 -10.69 -19.15 -19.67
N SER A 74 -9.66 -19.66 -18.99
CA SER A 74 -8.84 -20.77 -19.51
C SER A 74 -9.62 -22.07 -19.63
N SER A 75 -10.37 -22.49 -18.61
CA SER A 75 -11.19 -23.71 -18.66
C SER A 75 -12.26 -23.64 -19.75
N ALA A 76 -12.87 -22.47 -19.98
CA ALA A 76 -13.84 -22.31 -21.05
C ALA A 76 -13.19 -22.46 -22.44
N ILE A 77 -12.00 -21.88 -22.66
CA ILE A 77 -11.31 -21.96 -23.96
C ILE A 77 -10.79 -23.36 -24.24
N PHE A 78 -10.07 -23.97 -23.29
CA PHE A 78 -9.32 -25.19 -23.55
C PHE A 78 -10.11 -26.46 -23.27
N GLU A 79 -11.06 -26.40 -22.33
CA GLU A 79 -11.83 -27.57 -21.90
C GLU A 79 -13.32 -27.47 -22.21
N LYS A 80 -13.81 -26.29 -22.64
CA LYS A 80 -15.24 -26.00 -22.83
C LYS A 80 -16.07 -26.17 -21.55
N LYS A 81 -15.45 -25.92 -20.39
CA LYS A 81 -16.06 -26.13 -19.07
C LYS A 81 -16.21 -24.84 -18.29
N TYR A 82 -17.25 -24.80 -17.45
CA TYR A 82 -17.37 -23.79 -16.41
C TYR A 82 -16.59 -24.21 -15.16
N ALA A 83 -15.51 -23.49 -14.85
CA ALA A 83 -14.62 -23.86 -13.76
C ALA A 83 -15.26 -23.80 -12.36
N LEU A 84 -16.31 -23.02 -12.18
CA LEU A 84 -17.01 -22.89 -10.89
C LEU A 84 -18.29 -23.74 -10.82
N ALA A 85 -18.43 -24.72 -11.72
CA ALA A 85 -19.56 -25.64 -11.67
C ALA A 85 -19.57 -26.42 -10.34
N THR A 86 -20.69 -26.36 -9.62
CA THR A 86 -20.89 -27.09 -8.35
C THR A 86 -21.42 -28.50 -8.55
N THR A 87 -21.93 -28.81 -9.74
CA THR A 87 -22.43 -30.14 -10.12
C THR A 87 -21.73 -30.63 -11.39
N LYS A 88 -21.70 -31.95 -11.60
CA LYS A 88 -21.21 -32.57 -12.84
C LYS A 88 -22.30 -32.79 -13.88
N ASN A 89 -23.48 -32.20 -13.69
CA ASN A 89 -24.55 -32.26 -14.68
C ASN A 89 -24.10 -31.53 -15.95
N PHE A 90 -24.44 -32.05 -17.11
CA PHE A 90 -23.92 -31.57 -18.40
C PHE A 90 -24.14 -30.08 -18.59
N ASP A 91 -25.36 -29.59 -18.34
CA ASP A 91 -25.76 -28.18 -18.50
C ASP A 91 -25.08 -27.23 -17.49
N ASP A 92 -24.66 -27.76 -16.35
CA ASP A 92 -23.92 -27.01 -15.33
C ASP A 92 -22.41 -27.04 -15.59
N TYR A 93 -21.90 -28.05 -16.29
CA TYR A 93 -20.47 -28.27 -16.39
C TYR A 93 -19.88 -27.72 -17.69
N TYR A 94 -20.63 -27.79 -18.80
CA TYR A 94 -20.17 -27.34 -20.12
C TYR A 94 -20.67 -25.95 -20.47
N VAL A 95 -19.86 -25.22 -21.23
CA VAL A 95 -20.19 -23.87 -21.72
C VAL A 95 -19.93 -23.77 -23.22
N PRO A 96 -20.75 -23.00 -23.96
CA PRO A 96 -20.58 -22.85 -25.40
C PRO A 96 -19.30 -22.06 -25.75
N ASP A 97 -18.97 -21.05 -24.95
CA ASP A 97 -17.77 -20.22 -25.12
C ASP A 97 -17.37 -19.54 -23.80
N PHE A 98 -16.28 -18.77 -23.85
CA PHE A 98 -15.79 -18.03 -22.70
C PHE A 98 -16.70 -16.86 -22.29
N ASN A 99 -17.42 -16.22 -23.22
CA ASN A 99 -18.31 -15.10 -22.89
C ASN A 99 -19.45 -15.58 -21.99
N PHE A 100 -20.03 -16.74 -22.32
CA PHE A 100 -21.05 -17.37 -21.50
C PHE A 100 -20.51 -17.78 -20.12
N ALA A 101 -19.29 -18.32 -20.06
CA ALA A 101 -18.63 -18.66 -18.80
C ALA A 101 -18.41 -17.43 -17.90
N MET A 102 -17.96 -16.32 -18.48
CA MET A 102 -17.75 -15.05 -17.77
C MET A 102 -19.07 -14.45 -17.29
N PHE A 103 -20.11 -14.46 -18.13
CA PHE A 103 -21.46 -14.04 -17.75
C PHE A 103 -22.00 -14.84 -16.56
N ARG A 104 -21.80 -16.16 -16.56
CA ARG A 104 -22.21 -17.01 -15.44
C ARG A 104 -21.41 -16.73 -14.19
N MET A 105 -20.10 -16.55 -14.30
CA MET A 105 -19.22 -16.19 -13.19
C MET A 105 -19.66 -14.87 -12.53
N GLU A 106 -20.04 -13.85 -13.30
CA GLU A 106 -20.51 -12.57 -12.72
C GLU A 106 -21.86 -12.68 -11.98
N LYS A 107 -22.63 -13.74 -12.24
CA LYS A 107 -23.87 -14.04 -11.51
C LYS A 107 -23.65 -14.85 -10.23
N ASP A 108 -22.46 -15.42 -10.05
CA ASP A 108 -22.13 -16.14 -8.84
C ASP A 108 -22.17 -15.19 -7.63
N THR A 109 -22.82 -15.64 -6.53
CA THR A 109 -23.08 -14.78 -5.36
C THR A 109 -21.79 -14.42 -4.62
N THR A 110 -20.83 -15.34 -4.55
CA THR A 110 -19.50 -15.07 -3.97
C THR A 110 -18.75 -14.05 -4.81
N ILE A 111 -18.81 -14.18 -6.14
CA ILE A 111 -18.22 -13.20 -7.06
C ILE A 111 -18.87 -11.83 -6.93
N SER A 112 -20.19 -11.77 -6.87
CA SER A 112 -20.94 -10.52 -6.68
C SER A 112 -20.58 -9.83 -5.35
N SER A 113 -20.40 -10.61 -4.28
CA SER A 113 -19.91 -10.10 -3.00
C SER A 113 -18.49 -9.55 -3.10
N ILE A 114 -17.57 -10.25 -3.77
CA ILE A 114 -16.20 -9.77 -4.01
C ILE A 114 -16.23 -8.43 -4.79
N ASN A 115 -17.04 -8.34 -5.84
CA ASN A 115 -17.20 -7.10 -6.63
C ASN A 115 -17.65 -5.93 -5.74
N THR A 116 -18.65 -6.15 -4.89
CA THR A 116 -19.15 -5.13 -3.96
C THR A 116 -18.08 -4.66 -2.98
N ASN A 117 -17.29 -5.60 -2.45
CA ASN A 117 -16.20 -5.29 -1.51
C ASN A 117 -15.06 -4.54 -2.21
N ILE A 118 -14.68 -4.93 -3.44
CA ILE A 118 -13.70 -4.20 -4.26
C ILE A 118 -14.16 -2.76 -4.48
N ASP A 119 -15.42 -2.53 -4.86
CA ASP A 119 -15.94 -1.20 -5.15
C ASP A 119 -15.97 -0.31 -3.88
N SER A 120 -16.38 -0.89 -2.74
CA SER A 120 -16.38 -0.25 -1.43
C SER A 120 -14.96 0.13 -0.96
N LEU A 121 -14.03 -0.82 -0.97
CA LEU A 121 -12.65 -0.60 -0.56
C LEU A 121 -11.93 0.37 -1.49
N THR A 122 -12.12 0.25 -2.81
CA THR A 122 -11.56 1.18 -3.81
C THR A 122 -11.95 2.62 -3.50
N SER A 123 -13.22 2.85 -3.15
CA SER A 123 -13.74 4.16 -2.74
C SER A 123 -13.09 4.65 -1.43
N LYS A 124 -12.99 3.75 -0.43
CA LYS A 124 -12.38 4.03 0.87
C LYS A 124 -10.89 4.40 0.74
N VAL A 125 -10.08 3.57 0.07
CA VAL A 125 -8.64 3.82 -0.08
C VAL A 125 -8.37 5.09 -0.90
N SER A 126 -9.17 5.35 -1.94
CA SER A 126 -9.02 6.57 -2.75
C SER A 126 -9.30 7.84 -1.94
N LYS A 127 -10.27 7.80 -1.02
CA LYS A 127 -10.51 8.89 -0.07
C LYS A 127 -9.33 9.06 0.88
N ASN A 128 -8.84 7.97 1.47
CA ASN A 128 -7.73 8.01 2.42
C ASN A 128 -6.44 8.52 1.79
N VAL A 129 -6.13 8.10 0.55
CA VAL A 129 -4.96 8.53 -0.22
C VAL A 129 -4.96 10.04 -0.46
N LYS A 130 -6.10 10.64 -0.83
CA LYS A 130 -6.20 12.11 -0.98
C LYS A 130 -5.76 12.85 0.29
N THR A 131 -6.12 12.33 1.47
CA THR A 131 -5.76 12.99 2.74
C THR A 131 -4.27 12.94 3.10
N ILE A 132 -3.50 12.04 2.47
CA ILE A 132 -2.06 11.87 2.72
C ILE A 132 -1.21 12.44 1.58
N SER A 133 -1.69 12.42 0.33
CA SER A 133 -0.97 12.98 -0.82
C SER A 133 -0.75 14.49 -0.67
N ASP A 134 -1.69 15.18 -0.05
CA ASP A 134 -1.63 16.63 0.16
C ASP A 134 -0.53 17.05 1.15
N LYS A 135 -0.03 16.10 1.97
CA LYS A 135 0.95 16.37 3.02
C LYS A 135 2.41 16.41 2.54
N LYS A 136 2.70 16.11 1.26
CA LYS A 136 4.07 16.08 0.67
C LYS A 136 5.11 15.39 1.56
N ASN A 137 4.74 14.29 2.22
CA ASN A 137 5.64 13.55 3.11
C ASN A 137 6.19 12.31 2.37
N PRO A 138 7.52 12.23 2.13
CA PRO A 138 8.15 11.12 1.41
C PRO A 138 7.92 9.75 2.05
N SER A 139 7.60 9.68 3.34
CA SER A 139 7.28 8.42 4.01
C SER A 139 6.07 7.71 3.37
N TYR A 140 5.18 8.43 2.69
CA TYR A 140 4.03 7.84 2.00
C TYR A 140 4.32 7.35 0.58
N ASP A 141 5.49 7.63 -0.02
CA ASP A 141 5.75 7.35 -1.43
C ASP A 141 5.54 5.88 -1.80
N LYS A 142 5.96 4.96 -0.91
CA LYS A 142 5.76 3.52 -1.10
C LYS A 142 4.30 3.10 -0.94
N LEU A 143 3.54 3.71 -0.02
CA LEU A 143 2.10 3.48 0.11
C LEU A 143 1.33 3.99 -1.12
N LEU A 144 1.74 5.13 -1.68
CA LEU A 144 1.15 5.66 -2.91
C LEU A 144 1.47 4.74 -4.11
N SER A 145 2.70 4.23 -4.19
CA SER A 145 3.09 3.25 -5.21
C SER A 145 2.31 1.95 -5.09
N LEU A 146 2.08 1.47 -3.86
CA LEU A 146 1.24 0.30 -3.60
C LEU A 146 -0.20 0.57 -4.03
N TYR A 147 -0.76 1.71 -3.64
CA TYR A 147 -2.10 2.14 -4.05
C TYR A 147 -2.27 2.12 -5.57
N THR A 148 -1.36 2.73 -6.32
CA THR A 148 -1.44 2.76 -7.79
C THR A 148 -1.52 1.35 -8.38
N ASN A 149 -0.67 0.43 -7.92
CA ASN A 149 -0.66 -0.94 -8.43
C ASN A 149 -1.90 -1.73 -8.02
N VAL A 150 -2.37 -1.57 -6.77
CA VAL A 150 -3.58 -2.24 -6.28
C VAL A 150 -4.83 -1.74 -7.00
N ILE A 151 -4.93 -0.44 -7.29
CA ILE A 151 -6.05 0.12 -8.08
C ILE A 151 -6.04 -0.37 -9.52
N GLU A 152 -4.87 -0.52 -10.12
CA GLU A 152 -4.78 -1.08 -11.47
C GLU A 152 -5.19 -2.56 -11.49
N LEU A 153 -4.77 -3.34 -10.48
CA LEU A 153 -5.21 -4.72 -10.30
C LEU A 153 -6.73 -4.81 -10.05
N SER A 154 -7.30 -3.92 -9.23
CA SER A 154 -8.74 -3.90 -8.95
C SER A 154 -9.54 -3.55 -10.20
N LYS A 155 -9.03 -2.65 -11.05
CA LYS A 155 -9.61 -2.38 -12.37
C LYS A 155 -9.62 -3.64 -13.24
N ASN A 156 -8.53 -4.39 -13.29
CA ASN A 156 -8.46 -5.66 -14.03
C ASN A 156 -9.44 -6.71 -13.47
N ALA A 157 -9.63 -6.73 -12.15
CA ALA A 157 -10.60 -7.61 -11.49
C ALA A 157 -12.06 -7.28 -11.84
N ARG A 158 -12.38 -5.99 -12.02
CA ARG A 158 -13.74 -5.52 -12.37
C ARG A 158 -14.01 -5.54 -13.86
N THR A 159 -13.00 -5.27 -14.67
CA THR A 159 -13.14 -5.13 -16.11
C THR A 159 -11.93 -5.78 -16.79
N PRO A 160 -11.90 -7.14 -16.85
CA PRO A 160 -10.84 -7.85 -17.53
C PRO A 160 -10.82 -7.47 -19.01
N ASN A 161 -9.63 -7.27 -19.56
CA ASN A 161 -9.43 -6.85 -20.94
C ASN A 161 -8.27 -7.61 -21.61
N GLY A 162 -8.15 -7.43 -22.93
CA GLY A 162 -7.12 -8.09 -23.72
C GLY A 162 -7.38 -9.57 -23.95
N SER A 163 -6.30 -10.30 -24.26
CA SER A 163 -6.31 -11.76 -24.40
C SER A 163 -6.07 -12.46 -23.07
N LEU A 164 -6.44 -13.74 -22.95
CA LEU A 164 -6.08 -14.57 -21.79
C LEU A 164 -4.58 -14.51 -21.47
N GLN A 165 -3.73 -14.50 -22.51
CA GLN A 165 -2.28 -14.46 -22.37
C GLN A 165 -1.80 -13.12 -21.80
N SER A 166 -2.26 -12.00 -22.35
CA SER A 166 -1.90 -10.66 -21.87
C SER A 166 -2.44 -10.43 -20.47
N PHE A 167 -3.71 -10.79 -20.22
CA PHE A 167 -4.32 -10.69 -18.89
C PHE A 167 -3.52 -11.48 -17.84
N THR A 168 -3.18 -12.73 -18.14
CA THR A 168 -2.36 -13.59 -17.26
C THR A 168 -0.99 -12.98 -16.98
N LYS A 169 -0.34 -12.44 -18.02
CA LYS A 169 0.97 -11.79 -17.87
C LYS A 169 0.87 -10.56 -16.97
N ASP A 170 -0.13 -9.71 -17.20
CA ASP A 170 -0.33 -8.46 -16.47
C ASP A 170 -0.61 -8.74 -14.99
N ILE A 171 -1.48 -9.70 -14.66
CA ILE A 171 -1.78 -10.05 -13.26
C ILE A 171 -0.52 -10.58 -12.54
N ASN A 172 0.29 -11.42 -13.19
CA ASN A 172 1.50 -11.99 -12.60
C ASN A 172 2.56 -10.91 -12.35
N GLN A 173 2.70 -9.98 -13.30
CA GLN A 173 3.60 -8.83 -13.13
C GLN A 173 3.14 -7.93 -11.98
N LYS A 174 1.84 -7.64 -11.89
CA LYS A 174 1.28 -6.84 -10.80
C LYS A 174 1.38 -7.52 -9.45
N GLU A 175 1.08 -8.81 -9.35
CA GLU A 175 1.26 -9.61 -8.14
C GLU A 175 2.71 -9.53 -7.64
N SER A 176 3.68 -9.72 -8.54
CA SER A 176 5.11 -9.59 -8.18
C SER A 176 5.46 -8.19 -7.67
N GLN A 177 5.04 -7.14 -8.38
CA GLN A 177 5.31 -5.74 -8.00
C GLN A 177 4.68 -5.37 -6.66
N ILE A 178 3.42 -5.77 -6.44
CA ILE A 178 2.69 -5.51 -5.20
C ILE A 178 3.36 -6.24 -4.04
N ASN A 179 3.70 -7.52 -4.20
CA ASN A 179 4.36 -8.29 -3.15
C ASN A 179 5.71 -7.67 -2.75
N MET A 180 6.52 -7.21 -3.71
CA MET A 180 7.76 -6.49 -3.41
C MET A 180 7.51 -5.21 -2.59
N LEU A 181 6.50 -4.42 -2.95
CA LEU A 181 6.14 -3.21 -2.22
C LEU A 181 5.63 -3.52 -0.81
N ILE A 182 4.80 -4.55 -0.64
CA ILE A 182 4.32 -5.01 0.66
C ILE A 182 5.49 -5.41 1.56
N THR A 183 6.43 -6.21 1.03
CA THR A 183 7.64 -6.63 1.77
C THR A 183 8.47 -5.42 2.18
N GLU A 184 8.70 -4.47 1.27
CA GLU A 184 9.49 -3.27 1.56
C GLU A 184 8.81 -2.37 2.62
N ILE A 185 7.49 -2.19 2.54
CA ILE A 185 6.73 -1.41 3.53
C ILE A 185 6.79 -2.06 4.90
N LYS A 186 6.58 -3.38 5.01
CA LYS A 186 6.68 -4.11 6.28
C LYS A 186 8.09 -4.05 6.86
N ALA A 187 9.12 -4.23 6.04
CA ALA A 187 10.51 -4.16 6.49
C ALA A 187 10.91 -2.78 7.03
N ARG A 188 10.34 -1.70 6.47
CA ARG A 188 10.60 -0.32 6.90
C ARG A 188 9.72 0.12 8.07
N ASN A 189 8.55 -0.51 8.26
CA ASN A 189 7.56 -0.14 9.27
C ASN A 189 7.10 -1.42 10.00
N PRO A 190 7.92 -1.99 10.91
CA PRO A 190 7.61 -3.24 11.59
C PRO A 190 6.28 -3.22 12.34
N GLU A 191 5.85 -2.06 12.81
CA GLU A 191 4.56 -1.84 13.47
C GLU A 191 3.35 -1.98 12.53
N PHE A 192 3.55 -2.11 11.22
CA PHE A 192 2.51 -2.44 10.23
C PHE A 192 2.33 -3.94 10.07
N GLU A 193 3.22 -4.77 10.63
CA GLU A 193 2.90 -6.18 10.80
C GLU A 193 1.72 -6.28 11.77
N ASP A 194 0.71 -7.07 11.41
CA ASP A 194 -0.32 -7.44 12.35
C ASP A 194 0.39 -8.09 13.54
N SER A 195 0.23 -7.50 14.73
CA SER A 195 0.53 -8.20 15.97
C SER A 195 -0.24 -9.52 15.87
N LYS A 196 0.49 -10.62 15.74
CA LYS A 196 -0.08 -11.96 15.88
C LYS A 196 -0.74 -12.00 17.27
N GLU A 197 -2.04 -11.78 17.31
CA GLU A 197 -2.92 -12.20 18.39
C GLU A 197 -3.64 -13.48 17.95
#